data_AF-A0AA35ISU1-F1
#
_entry.id   AF-A0AA35ISU1-F1
#
_cell.length_a   1.000
_cell.length_b   1.000
_cell.length_c   1.000
_cell.angle_alpha   90.00
_cell.angle_beta   90.00
_cell.angle_gamma   90.00
#
_symmetry.space_group_name_H-M   'P 1'
#
loop_
_entity.id
_entity.type
_entity.pdbx_description
1 polymer ?
#
loop_
_entity_poly.entity_id
_entity_poly.type
_entity_poly.pdbx_seq_one_letter_code
_entity_poly.pdbx_strand_id
1 'polypeptide(L)'
;MATSEIVNNAPMYSLDSSLRDLLNDDLFNDQDELVKSREIERSELFQDCLNLFIKREIKDCLEKMFRAGFVNLTVFKSSPMILDLFVSACDIAPNFIELGLTLKGEILNTFTLNDPRCIEIQQIILKDFNKLLVINKFFRCCIKVIQLNDSRQEEREGKILELESIISNFIFLYTTKMRTTIDAFGLQELIEIFIFQVKVKLEHKKLSTHLYRALCKSSPNLSLILKSLHSPKGISIEDAILDSIANKMQKDKAKLKGKPRSVKPKIHQFREPLLHNSSEDYSKTEATFNQRNSTDVRHLNNETMSHKTKNDISLLAGSFWPTLKYHLTKKLLNKNGLLFLGLLLLICVKKYRSLMAFFRHVPSAFRTVYPHVVGLLKLLASI
;
A
#
# COMPACT_ATOMS: atom_id res chain seq x y z
N MET A 1 48.28 -24.50 -90.51
CA MET A 1 48.96 -23.30 -91.00
C MET A 1 48.13 -22.08 -90.62
N ALA A 2 48.76 -21.15 -89.90
CA ALA A 2 48.48 -19.70 -89.80
C ALA A 2 47.09 -19.22 -89.28
N THR A 3 47.02 -18.68 -88.05
CA THR A 3 46.85 -17.23 -87.66
C THR A 3 45.42 -16.69 -87.86
N SER A 4 44.78 -15.87 -87.03
CA SER A 4 45.16 -15.07 -85.86
C SER A 4 43.89 -14.49 -85.21
N GLU A 5 44.06 -14.14 -83.94
CA GLU A 5 43.25 -13.33 -83.02
C GLU A 5 42.42 -12.18 -83.61
N ILE A 6 41.21 -12.00 -83.07
CA ILE A 6 40.68 -10.67 -82.73
C ILE A 6 40.22 -10.71 -81.27
N VAL A 7 40.96 -9.95 -80.45
CA VAL A 7 40.64 -9.58 -79.07
C VAL A 7 39.41 -8.68 -79.07
N ASN A 8 38.41 -9.02 -78.26
CA ASN A 8 37.46 -8.05 -77.72
C ASN A 8 37.39 -8.24 -76.20
N ASN A 9 38.23 -7.47 -75.51
CA ASN A 9 38.14 -7.22 -74.08
C ASN A 9 36.88 -6.39 -73.81
N ALA A 10 35.82 -7.04 -73.34
CA ALA A 10 34.76 -6.37 -72.59
C ALA A 10 35.07 -6.57 -71.10
N PRO A 11 35.14 -5.52 -70.26
CA PRO A 11 35.29 -5.70 -68.84
C PRO A 11 33.99 -6.32 -68.32
N MET A 12 34.05 -7.53 -67.76
CA MET A 12 33.02 -8.01 -66.85
C MET A 12 33.05 -7.10 -65.62
N TYR A 13 32.33 -5.97 -65.71
CA TYR A 13 32.05 -5.16 -64.55
C TYR A 13 31.24 -6.00 -63.56
N SER A 14 31.75 -6.04 -62.34
CA SER A 14 31.21 -6.75 -61.19
C SER A 14 29.83 -6.21 -60.80
N LEU A 15 28.78 -6.69 -61.48
CA LEU A 15 27.39 -6.52 -61.05
C LEU A 15 27.17 -7.07 -59.62
N ASP A 16 28.00 -8.01 -59.19
CA ASP A 16 27.93 -8.61 -57.86
C ASP A 16 28.55 -7.73 -56.75
N SER A 17 29.45 -6.80 -57.10
CA SER A 17 29.96 -5.80 -56.13
C SER A 17 28.99 -4.62 -56.02
N SER A 18 28.45 -4.13 -57.13
CA SER A 18 27.54 -2.98 -57.13
C SER A 18 26.21 -3.25 -56.40
N LEU A 19 25.74 -4.50 -56.36
CA LEU A 19 24.51 -4.88 -55.66
C LEU A 19 24.76 -5.18 -54.18
N ARG A 20 25.94 -5.73 -53.84
CA ARG A 20 26.40 -5.87 -52.45
C ARG A 20 26.73 -4.53 -51.80
N ASP A 21 27.29 -3.59 -52.56
CA ASP A 21 27.58 -2.24 -52.08
C ASP A 21 26.29 -1.42 -51.90
N LEU A 22 25.23 -1.69 -52.68
CA LEU A 22 23.90 -1.09 -52.46
C LEU A 22 23.13 -1.68 -51.26
N LEU A 23 23.46 -2.91 -50.86
CA LEU A 23 22.85 -3.60 -49.70
C LEU A 23 23.64 -3.37 -48.41
N ASN A 24 24.93 -3.03 -48.52
CA ASN A 24 25.80 -2.61 -47.41
C ASN A 24 25.86 -1.08 -47.26
N ASP A 25 24.93 -0.35 -47.90
CA ASP A 25 24.84 1.09 -47.76
C ASP A 25 24.48 1.42 -46.30
N ASP A 26 25.28 2.27 -45.66
CA ASP A 26 25.13 2.68 -44.25
C ASP A 26 23.76 3.30 -43.94
N LEU A 27 22.96 3.59 -44.97
CA LEU A 27 21.56 3.99 -44.90
C LEU A 27 20.64 2.97 -44.18
N PHE A 28 21.02 1.69 -44.11
CA PHE A 28 20.26 0.67 -43.37
C PHE A 28 20.80 0.42 -41.94
N ASN A 29 21.99 0.91 -41.61
CA ASN A 29 22.58 0.81 -40.27
C ASN A 29 21.98 1.84 -39.28
N ASP A 30 21.25 2.85 -39.77
CA ASP A 30 20.54 3.84 -38.95
C ASP A 30 19.50 3.22 -38.00
N GLN A 31 18.96 2.04 -38.32
CA GLN A 31 18.01 1.36 -37.45
C GLN A 31 18.66 0.87 -36.15
N ASP A 32 19.92 0.42 -36.20
CA ASP A 32 20.64 -0.05 -35.01
C ASP A 32 21.03 1.12 -34.10
N GLU A 33 21.35 2.30 -34.65
CA GLU A 33 21.57 3.51 -33.86
C GLU A 33 20.28 4.08 -33.26
N LEU A 34 19.17 4.03 -34.01
CA LEU A 34 17.84 4.43 -33.49
C LEU A 34 17.34 3.50 -32.39
N VAL A 35 17.63 2.20 -32.47
CA VAL A 35 17.29 1.25 -31.40
C VAL A 35 18.16 1.49 -30.17
N LYS A 36 19.48 1.64 -30.33
CA LYS A 36 20.40 1.94 -29.22
C LYS A 36 20.08 3.26 -28.53
N SER A 37 19.78 4.32 -29.28
CA SER A 37 19.42 5.63 -28.71
C SER A 37 18.10 5.56 -27.93
N ARG A 38 17.09 4.85 -28.41
CA ARG A 38 15.83 4.61 -27.68
C ARG A 38 16.04 3.78 -26.42
N GLU A 39 16.93 2.79 -26.43
CA GLU A 39 17.27 2.01 -25.23
C GLU A 39 18.00 2.85 -24.19
N ILE A 40 18.93 3.72 -24.61
CA ILE A 40 19.62 4.66 -23.72
C ILE A 40 18.62 5.63 -23.09
N GLU A 41 17.76 6.27 -23.90
CA GLU A 41 16.72 7.18 -23.41
C GLU A 41 15.79 6.48 -22.40
N ARG A 42 15.40 5.24 -22.70
CA ARG A 42 14.56 4.44 -21.81
C ARG A 42 15.24 4.12 -20.48
N SER A 43 16.54 3.81 -20.51
CA SER A 43 17.36 3.57 -19.32
C SER A 43 17.44 4.81 -18.45
N GLU A 44 17.69 5.98 -19.04
CA GLU A 44 17.73 7.26 -18.34
C GLU A 44 16.38 7.60 -17.70
N LEU A 45 15.27 7.44 -18.43
CA LEU A 45 13.92 7.64 -17.91
C LEU A 45 13.58 6.68 -16.76
N PHE A 46 14.06 5.44 -16.82
CA PHE A 46 13.91 4.48 -15.72
C PHE A 46 14.70 4.89 -14.49
N GLN A 47 15.95 5.35 -14.68
CA GLN A 47 16.79 5.84 -13.60
C GLN A 47 16.19 7.08 -12.92
N ASP A 48 15.58 7.99 -13.69
CA ASP A 48 14.80 9.11 -13.14
C ASP A 48 13.67 8.63 -12.24
N CYS A 49 12.90 7.63 -12.67
CA CYS A 49 11.82 7.05 -11.87
C CYS A 49 12.36 6.44 -10.57
N LEU A 50 13.48 5.71 -10.65
CA LEU A 50 14.15 5.16 -9.47
C LEU A 50 14.63 6.25 -8.51
N ASN A 51 15.19 7.34 -9.03
CA ASN A 51 15.65 8.47 -8.21
C ASN A 51 14.48 9.11 -7.44
N LEU A 52 13.33 9.30 -8.09
CA LEU A 52 12.11 9.79 -7.44
C LEU A 52 11.61 8.82 -6.37
N PHE A 53 11.62 7.51 -6.67
CA PHE A 53 11.26 6.47 -5.71
C PHE A 53 12.15 6.47 -4.46
N ILE A 54 13.47 6.57 -4.64
CA ILE A 54 14.45 6.63 -3.54
C ILE A 54 14.23 7.88 -2.67
N LYS A 55 13.91 9.03 -3.29
CA LYS A 55 13.56 10.27 -2.59
C LYS A 55 12.18 10.23 -1.91
N ARG A 56 11.42 9.13 -2.07
CA ARG A 56 10.04 8.95 -1.60
C ARG A 56 9.04 9.94 -2.20
N GLU A 57 9.35 10.47 -3.38
CA GLU A 57 8.45 11.27 -4.21
C GLU A 57 7.55 10.33 -5.01
N ILE A 58 6.76 9.51 -4.31
CA ILE A 58 6.05 8.35 -4.88
C ILE A 58 5.01 8.75 -5.93
N LYS A 59 4.30 9.85 -5.70
CA LYS A 59 3.32 10.37 -6.68
C LYS A 59 4.04 10.74 -7.98
N ASP A 60 5.11 11.51 -7.88
CA ASP A 60 5.86 11.96 -9.06
C ASP A 60 6.56 10.79 -9.76
N CYS A 61 7.04 9.80 -9.01
CA CYS A 61 7.55 8.54 -9.56
C CYS A 61 6.48 7.84 -10.42
N LEU A 62 5.26 7.63 -9.89
CA LEU A 62 4.19 6.94 -10.63
C LEU A 62 3.74 7.74 -11.86
N GLU A 63 3.61 9.06 -11.74
CA GLU A 63 3.26 9.95 -12.85
C GLU A 63 4.36 9.95 -13.94
N LYS A 64 5.64 9.96 -13.55
CA LYS A 64 6.77 9.88 -14.48
C LYS A 64 6.82 8.52 -15.17
N MET A 65 6.62 7.42 -14.44
CA MET A 65 6.51 6.07 -15.04
C MET A 65 5.38 6.00 -16.06
N PHE A 66 4.24 6.60 -15.76
CA PHE A 66 3.11 6.65 -16.68
C PHE A 66 3.43 7.47 -17.94
N ARG A 67 3.98 8.68 -17.78
CA ARG A 67 4.39 9.54 -18.91
C ARG A 67 5.46 8.90 -19.79
N ALA A 68 6.36 8.12 -19.20
CA ALA A 68 7.39 7.37 -19.92
C ALA A 68 6.84 6.08 -20.59
N GLY A 69 5.54 5.81 -20.49
CA GLY A 69 4.92 4.61 -21.08
C GLY A 69 5.28 3.30 -20.37
N PHE A 70 5.82 3.37 -19.15
CA PHE A 70 6.23 2.17 -18.39
C PHE A 70 5.06 1.43 -17.76
N VAL A 71 3.94 2.10 -17.52
CA VAL A 71 2.73 1.50 -16.97
C VAL A 71 1.95 0.81 -18.09
N ASN A 72 2.54 -0.23 -18.68
CA ASN A 72 1.97 -0.97 -19.80
C ASN A 72 2.27 -2.47 -19.64
N LEU A 73 1.30 -3.33 -19.95
CA LEU A 73 1.43 -4.78 -19.81
C LEU A 73 2.57 -5.38 -20.64
N THR A 74 2.76 -4.93 -21.88
CA THR A 74 3.86 -5.38 -22.75
C THR A 74 5.21 -5.02 -22.14
N VAL A 75 5.31 -3.84 -21.52
CA VAL A 75 6.51 -3.40 -20.81
C VAL A 75 6.76 -4.22 -19.54
N PHE A 76 5.70 -4.51 -18.77
CA PHE A 76 5.83 -5.35 -17.57
C PHE A 76 6.27 -6.78 -17.90
N LYS A 77 5.83 -7.33 -19.05
CA LYS A 77 6.27 -8.65 -19.54
C LYS A 77 7.75 -8.66 -19.94
N SER A 78 8.23 -7.60 -20.58
CA SER A 78 9.62 -7.53 -21.05
C SER A 78 10.62 -7.03 -20.02
N SER A 79 10.17 -6.30 -18.99
CA SER A 79 11.04 -5.72 -17.95
C SER A 79 10.48 -5.94 -16.54
N PRO A 80 10.92 -7.02 -15.85
CA PRO A 80 10.49 -7.32 -14.48
C PRO A 80 10.83 -6.21 -13.48
N MET A 81 11.94 -5.49 -13.68
CA MET A 81 12.36 -4.40 -12.79
C MET A 81 11.38 -3.21 -12.81
N ILE A 82 10.81 -2.91 -13.98
CA ILE A 82 9.79 -1.86 -14.11
C ILE A 82 8.52 -2.25 -13.35
N LEU A 83 8.10 -3.52 -13.46
CA LEU A 83 6.95 -4.03 -12.72
C LEU A 83 7.20 -3.99 -11.20
N ASP A 84 8.38 -4.43 -10.76
CA ASP A 84 8.77 -4.41 -9.34
C ASP A 84 8.76 -2.99 -8.75
N LEU A 85 9.27 -2.01 -9.51
CA LEU A 85 9.21 -0.59 -9.14
C LEU A 85 7.78 -0.09 -9.06
N PHE A 86 6.96 -0.39 -10.07
CA PHE A 86 5.56 0.03 -10.12
C PHE A 86 4.75 -0.51 -8.94
N VAL A 87 4.86 -1.82 -8.67
CA VAL A 87 4.18 -2.48 -7.54
C VAL A 87 4.68 -1.91 -6.21
N SER A 88 5.99 -1.69 -6.07
CA SER A 88 6.57 -1.10 -4.86
C SER A 88 6.11 0.34 -4.63
N ALA A 89 6.04 1.17 -5.67
CA ALA A 89 5.55 2.53 -5.58
C ALA A 89 4.05 2.58 -5.22
N CYS A 90 3.23 1.73 -5.84
CA CYS A 90 1.81 1.59 -5.51
C CYS A 90 1.58 1.10 -4.07
N ASP A 91 2.45 0.24 -3.54
CA ASP A 91 2.37 -0.23 -2.14
C ASP A 91 2.70 0.87 -1.13
N ILE A 92 3.60 1.81 -1.47
CA ILE A 92 3.91 2.93 -0.58
C ILE A 92 2.83 4.02 -0.65
N ALA A 93 2.22 4.23 -1.82
CA ALA A 93 1.16 5.22 -2.00
C ALA A 93 0.00 4.98 -1.00
N PRO A 94 -0.41 5.97 -0.18
CA PRO A 94 -1.41 5.74 0.87
C PRO A 94 -2.79 5.39 0.32
N ASN A 95 -3.15 6.00 -0.82
CA ASN A 95 -4.33 5.71 -1.60
C ASN A 95 -4.08 6.14 -3.07
N PHE A 96 -5.01 5.82 -3.97
CA PHE A 96 -4.92 6.17 -5.39
C PHE A 96 -5.84 7.34 -5.78
N ILE A 97 -6.32 8.12 -4.80
CA ILE A 97 -7.28 9.22 -5.04
C ILE A 97 -6.56 10.46 -5.58
N GLU A 98 -5.35 10.72 -5.11
CA GLU A 98 -4.59 11.95 -5.42
C GLU A 98 -3.80 11.90 -6.74
N LEU A 99 -3.94 10.80 -7.49
CA LEU A 99 -3.27 10.57 -8.78
C LEU A 99 -4.12 11.13 -9.94
N GLY A 100 -3.49 11.45 -11.07
CA GLY A 100 -4.20 11.82 -12.29
C GLY A 100 -5.20 10.75 -12.72
N LEU A 101 -6.34 11.15 -13.30
CA LEU A 101 -7.44 10.24 -13.64
C LEU A 101 -6.99 9.06 -14.53
N THR A 102 -6.13 9.31 -15.51
CA THR A 102 -5.63 8.28 -16.43
C THR A 102 -4.72 7.29 -15.72
N LEU A 103 -3.74 7.78 -14.93
CA LEU A 103 -2.87 6.91 -14.13
C LEU A 103 -3.68 6.10 -13.10
N LYS A 104 -4.69 6.71 -12.49
CA LYS A 104 -5.61 6.00 -11.59
C LYS A 104 -6.32 4.87 -12.32
N GLY A 105 -6.81 5.10 -13.55
CA GLY A 105 -7.40 4.07 -14.39
C GLY A 105 -6.45 2.91 -14.66
N GLU A 106 -5.20 3.21 -15.04
CA GLU A 106 -4.16 2.20 -15.27
C GLU A 106 -3.83 1.36 -14.03
N ILE A 107 -3.78 1.98 -12.86
CA ILE A 107 -3.60 1.30 -11.56
C ILE A 107 -4.81 0.41 -11.27
N LEU A 108 -6.03 0.90 -11.48
CA LEU A 108 -7.25 0.11 -11.27
C LEU A 108 -7.27 -1.12 -12.19
N ASN A 109 -6.95 -0.96 -13.47
CA ASN A 109 -6.87 -2.09 -14.42
C ASN A 109 -5.78 -3.10 -14.01
N THR A 110 -4.71 -2.63 -13.36
CA THR A 110 -3.61 -3.50 -12.92
C THR A 110 -3.94 -4.31 -11.66
N PHE A 111 -4.77 -3.79 -10.75
CA PHE A 111 -5.02 -4.42 -9.43
C PHE A 111 -6.48 -4.81 -9.17
N THR A 112 -7.39 -4.60 -10.11
CA THR A 112 -8.77 -5.10 -10.03
C THR A 112 -8.80 -6.56 -10.49
N LEU A 113 -9.15 -7.49 -9.60
CA LEU A 113 -8.92 -8.93 -9.78
C LEU A 113 -9.54 -9.54 -11.05
N ASN A 114 -10.72 -9.07 -11.46
CA ASN A 114 -11.43 -9.54 -12.64
C ASN A 114 -11.05 -8.80 -13.94
N ASP A 115 -10.14 -7.83 -13.88
CA ASP A 115 -9.62 -7.17 -15.07
C ASP A 115 -8.64 -8.11 -15.81
N PRO A 116 -8.77 -8.28 -17.15
CA PRO A 116 -7.87 -9.12 -17.93
C PRO A 116 -6.39 -8.79 -17.71
N ARG A 117 -6.04 -7.51 -17.56
CA ARG A 117 -4.67 -7.07 -17.32
C ARG A 117 -4.18 -7.52 -15.94
N CYS A 118 -5.03 -7.44 -14.92
CA CYS A 118 -4.69 -7.93 -13.58
C CYS A 118 -4.47 -9.44 -13.61
N ILE A 119 -5.29 -10.20 -14.33
CA ILE A 119 -5.12 -11.66 -14.47
C ILE A 119 -3.75 -11.99 -15.10
N GLU A 120 -3.36 -11.29 -16.16
CA GLU A 120 -2.04 -11.49 -16.77
C GLU A 120 -0.88 -11.08 -15.85
N ILE A 121 -1.02 -9.97 -15.11
CA ILE A 121 -0.01 -9.53 -14.13
C ILE A 121 0.10 -10.51 -12.97
N GLN A 122 -1.01 -11.09 -12.50
CA GLN A 122 -1.00 -12.16 -11.50
C GLN A 122 -0.20 -13.37 -12.01
N GLN A 123 -0.36 -13.77 -13.26
CA GLN A 123 0.41 -14.88 -13.84
C GLN A 123 1.92 -14.57 -13.89
N ILE A 124 2.31 -13.32 -14.09
CA ILE A 124 3.73 -12.90 -14.07
C ILE A 124 4.25 -12.92 -12.63
N ILE A 125 3.57 -12.24 -11.70
CA ILE A 125 4.05 -12.01 -10.33
C ILE A 125 3.99 -13.30 -9.48
N LEU A 126 2.87 -14.04 -9.53
CA LEU A 126 2.66 -15.22 -8.67
C LEU A 126 3.45 -16.45 -9.15
N LYS A 127 4.03 -16.42 -10.35
CA LYS A 127 4.89 -17.49 -10.86
C LYS A 127 6.31 -17.42 -10.29
N ASP A 128 6.79 -16.23 -9.93
CA ASP A 128 8.12 -16.04 -9.35
C ASP A 128 8.07 -16.14 -7.81
N PHE A 129 8.06 -17.37 -7.31
CA PHE A 129 8.00 -17.64 -5.87
C PHE A 129 9.19 -17.07 -5.08
N ASN A 130 10.30 -16.72 -5.72
CA ASN A 130 11.46 -16.13 -5.04
C ASN A 130 11.21 -14.68 -4.61
N LYS A 131 10.21 -14.01 -5.19
CA LYS A 131 9.88 -12.61 -4.91
C LYS A 131 8.65 -12.45 -4.00
N LEU A 132 8.59 -13.23 -2.92
CA LEU A 132 7.43 -13.23 -2.01
C LEU A 132 7.07 -11.84 -1.47
N LEU A 133 8.05 -10.99 -1.19
CA LEU A 133 7.81 -9.62 -0.75
C LEU A 133 7.13 -8.74 -1.83
N VAL A 134 7.42 -8.97 -3.12
CA VAL A 134 6.73 -8.27 -4.23
C VAL A 134 5.30 -8.79 -4.36
N ILE A 135 5.09 -10.10 -4.19
CA ILE A 135 3.76 -10.71 -4.15
C ILE A 135 2.92 -10.13 -3.00
N ASN A 136 3.52 -9.96 -1.82
CA ASN A 136 2.86 -9.33 -0.67
C ASN A 136 2.44 -7.88 -0.98
N LYS A 137 3.32 -7.10 -1.62
CA LYS A 137 3.01 -5.74 -2.09
C LYS A 137 1.86 -5.73 -3.10
N PHE A 138 1.87 -6.66 -4.05
CA PHE A 138 0.80 -6.83 -5.03
C PHE A 138 -0.56 -7.06 -4.35
N PHE A 139 -0.64 -8.00 -3.40
CA PHE A 139 -1.89 -8.23 -2.66
C PHE A 139 -2.34 -7.01 -1.86
N ARG A 140 -1.43 -6.25 -1.26
CA ARG A 140 -1.77 -4.98 -0.59
C ARG A 140 -2.34 -3.94 -1.55
N CYS A 141 -1.82 -3.86 -2.78
CA CYS A 141 -2.38 -2.99 -3.81
C CYS A 141 -3.80 -3.42 -4.23
N CYS A 142 -4.07 -4.72 -4.42
CA CYS A 142 -5.42 -5.21 -4.67
C CYS A 142 -6.38 -4.87 -3.51
N ILE A 143 -5.92 -5.02 -2.26
CA ILE A 143 -6.68 -4.63 -1.06
C ILE A 143 -7.01 -3.14 -1.06
N LYS A 144 -6.06 -2.27 -1.45
CA LYS A 144 -6.30 -0.82 -1.58
C LYS A 144 -7.36 -0.52 -2.63
N VAL A 145 -7.34 -1.20 -3.78
CA VAL A 145 -8.38 -1.02 -4.82
C VAL A 145 -9.76 -1.41 -4.30
N ILE A 146 -9.88 -2.54 -3.60
CA ILE A 146 -11.15 -2.96 -2.98
C ILE A 146 -11.64 -1.95 -1.93
N GLN A 147 -10.73 -1.28 -1.22
CA GLN A 147 -11.08 -0.22 -0.25
C GLN A 147 -11.50 1.10 -0.90
N LEU A 148 -11.06 1.35 -2.12
CA LEU A 148 -11.32 2.60 -2.84
C LEU A 148 -12.58 2.55 -3.69
N ASN A 149 -12.98 1.37 -4.15
CA ASN A 149 -14.18 1.22 -4.97
C ASN A 149 -15.44 1.40 -4.12
N ASP A 150 -16.20 2.46 -4.40
CA ASP A 150 -17.59 2.69 -3.96
C ASP A 150 -18.59 1.74 -4.68
N SER A 151 -18.15 0.52 -5.01
CA SER A 151 -19.02 -0.51 -5.57
C SER A 151 -20.07 -0.92 -4.52
N ARG A 152 -21.24 -1.38 -5.00
CA ARG A 152 -22.29 -1.93 -4.13
C ARG A 152 -21.69 -2.98 -3.20
N GLN A 153 -22.20 -3.05 -1.96
CA GLN A 153 -21.67 -3.93 -0.92
C GLN A 153 -21.52 -5.39 -1.39
N GLU A 154 -22.48 -5.90 -2.17
CA GLU A 154 -22.44 -7.26 -2.74
C GLU A 154 -21.26 -7.48 -3.71
N GLU A 155 -20.99 -6.52 -4.59
CA GLU A 155 -19.86 -6.60 -5.53
C GLU A 155 -18.52 -6.53 -4.78
N ARG A 156 -18.46 -5.69 -3.74
CA ARG A 156 -17.30 -5.61 -2.85
C ARG A 156 -17.07 -6.93 -2.13
N GLU A 157 -18.11 -7.57 -1.62
CA GLU A 157 -18.02 -8.89 -0.97
C GLU A 157 -17.54 -9.97 -1.93
N GLY A 158 -18.04 -9.98 -3.17
CA GLY A 158 -17.55 -10.89 -4.21
C GLY A 158 -16.05 -10.74 -4.47
N LYS A 159 -15.55 -9.51 -4.62
CA LYS A 159 -14.12 -9.20 -4.79
C LYS A 159 -13.28 -9.62 -3.57
N ILE A 160 -13.83 -9.52 -2.36
CA ILE A 160 -13.14 -9.94 -1.14
C ILE A 160 -13.00 -11.47 -1.10
N LEU A 161 -14.05 -12.22 -1.44
CA LEU A 161 -14.01 -13.68 -1.50
C LEU A 161 -13.05 -14.19 -2.59
N GLU A 162 -13.03 -13.52 -3.74
CA GLU A 162 -12.06 -13.81 -4.81
C GLU A 162 -10.63 -13.62 -4.32
N LEU A 163 -10.33 -12.49 -3.68
CA LEU A 163 -9.01 -12.22 -3.10
C LEU A 163 -8.62 -13.26 -2.04
N GLU A 164 -9.56 -13.63 -1.17
CA GLU A 164 -9.36 -14.65 -0.14
C GLU A 164 -8.94 -15.99 -0.76
N SER A 165 -9.66 -16.41 -1.81
CA SER A 165 -9.38 -17.65 -2.52
C SER A 165 -7.99 -17.62 -3.15
N ILE A 166 -7.64 -16.53 -3.84
CA ILE A 166 -6.32 -16.36 -4.49
C ILE A 166 -5.21 -16.44 -3.45
N ILE A 167 -5.29 -15.69 -2.34
CA ILE A 167 -4.25 -15.70 -1.31
C ILE A 167 -4.14 -17.07 -0.64
N SER A 168 -5.26 -17.70 -0.30
CA SER A 168 -5.26 -19.01 0.36
C SER A 168 -4.65 -20.10 -0.53
N ASN A 169 -5.04 -20.11 -1.81
CA ASN A 169 -4.48 -21.02 -2.81
C ASN A 169 -2.99 -20.74 -3.03
N PHE A 170 -2.58 -19.48 -3.07
CA PHE A 170 -1.18 -19.11 -3.19
C PHE A 170 -0.35 -19.56 -1.98
N ILE A 171 -0.85 -19.38 -0.75
CA ILE A 171 -0.18 -19.89 0.47
C ILE A 171 0.02 -21.40 0.39
N PHE A 172 -1.00 -22.15 -0.02
CA PHE A 172 -0.90 -23.60 -0.21
C PHE A 172 0.15 -23.96 -1.27
N LEU A 173 0.11 -23.32 -2.44
CA LEU A 173 1.07 -23.56 -3.52
C LEU A 173 2.50 -23.21 -3.12
N TYR A 174 2.70 -22.06 -2.47
CA TYR A 174 4.00 -21.58 -2.02
C TYR A 174 4.62 -22.53 -1.00
N THR A 175 3.87 -22.88 0.05
CA THR A 175 4.36 -23.78 1.11
C THR A 175 4.62 -25.20 0.62
N THR A 176 3.94 -25.63 -0.44
CA THR A 176 4.19 -26.92 -1.09
C THR A 176 5.43 -26.89 -1.97
N LYS A 177 5.58 -25.87 -2.83
CA LYS A 177 6.67 -25.79 -3.83
C LYS A 177 8.00 -25.32 -3.25
N MET A 178 7.98 -24.40 -2.28
CA MET A 178 9.18 -23.78 -1.70
C MET A 178 9.61 -24.42 -0.39
N ARG A 179 9.15 -25.63 -0.06
CA ARG A 179 9.29 -26.28 1.26
C ARG A 179 10.69 -26.20 1.88
N THR A 180 11.74 -26.25 1.07
CA THR A 180 13.15 -26.24 1.51
C THR A 180 13.77 -24.84 1.55
N THR A 181 13.20 -23.87 0.83
CA THR A 181 13.76 -22.52 0.61
C THR A 181 12.74 -21.44 1.00
N ILE A 182 11.92 -21.71 2.01
CA ILE A 182 10.86 -20.80 2.45
C ILE A 182 11.48 -19.48 2.95
N ASP A 183 11.02 -18.38 2.38
CA ASP A 183 11.19 -17.05 2.96
C ASP A 183 10.24 -16.90 4.16
N ALA A 184 10.76 -17.17 5.35
CA ALA A 184 10.01 -17.16 6.60
C ALA A 184 9.38 -15.78 6.89
N PHE A 185 10.09 -14.69 6.60
CA PHE A 185 9.60 -13.33 6.85
C PHE A 185 8.50 -12.95 5.87
N GLY A 186 8.70 -13.23 4.57
CA GLY A 186 7.69 -13.00 3.55
C GLY A 186 6.42 -13.81 3.80
N LEU A 187 6.55 -15.07 4.26
CA LEU A 187 5.40 -15.93 4.54
C LEU A 187 4.64 -15.46 5.79
N GLN A 188 5.35 -15.03 6.83
CA GLN A 188 4.73 -14.40 7.99
C GLN A 188 3.89 -13.19 7.56
N GLU A 189 4.48 -12.29 6.78
CA GLU A 189 3.82 -11.08 6.30
C GLU A 189 2.59 -11.43 5.43
N LEU A 190 2.66 -12.43 4.57
CA LEU A 190 1.55 -12.89 3.75
C LEU A 190 0.35 -13.34 4.60
N ILE A 191 0.60 -14.13 5.64
CA ILE A 191 -0.45 -14.61 6.55
C ILE A 191 -1.03 -13.45 7.37
N GLU A 192 -0.18 -12.51 7.80
CA GLU A 192 -0.64 -11.30 8.48
C GLU A 192 -1.50 -10.41 7.55
N ILE A 193 -1.17 -10.30 6.25
CA ILE A 193 -2.02 -9.62 5.26
C ILE A 193 -3.38 -10.30 5.19
N PHE A 194 -3.40 -11.63 5.04
CA PHE A 194 -4.64 -12.39 4.98
C PHE A 194 -5.52 -12.17 6.22
N ILE A 195 -4.97 -12.32 7.42
CA ILE A 195 -5.74 -12.20 8.65
C ILE A 195 -6.12 -10.74 8.93
N PHE A 196 -5.17 -9.82 8.92
CA PHE A 196 -5.43 -8.45 9.38
C PHE A 196 -6.06 -7.55 8.34
N GLN A 197 -5.70 -7.72 7.06
CA GLN A 197 -6.19 -6.85 6.01
C GLN A 197 -7.41 -7.44 5.31
N VAL A 198 -7.38 -8.73 4.95
CA VAL A 198 -8.55 -9.35 4.30
C VAL A 198 -9.63 -9.67 5.34
N LYS A 199 -9.37 -10.57 6.29
CA LYS A 199 -10.40 -11.01 7.24
C LYS A 199 -10.89 -9.92 8.17
N VAL A 200 -9.99 -9.12 8.74
CA VAL A 200 -10.40 -8.10 9.72
C VAL A 200 -10.79 -6.78 9.07
N LYS A 201 -9.95 -6.23 8.19
CA LYS A 201 -10.19 -4.88 7.63
C LYS A 201 -11.21 -4.86 6.50
N LEU A 202 -11.17 -5.82 5.56
CA LEU A 202 -12.12 -5.86 4.44
C LEU A 202 -13.47 -6.50 4.83
N GLU A 203 -13.46 -7.68 5.45
CA GLU A 203 -14.70 -8.39 5.86
C GLU A 203 -15.28 -7.87 7.18
N HIS A 204 -14.63 -6.91 7.83
CA HIS A 204 -15.04 -6.37 9.13
C HIS A 204 -15.21 -7.43 10.24
N LYS A 205 -14.55 -8.59 10.14
CA LYS A 205 -14.60 -9.63 11.17
C LYS A 205 -13.83 -9.22 12.42
N LYS A 206 -14.31 -9.67 13.57
CA LYS A 206 -13.61 -9.50 14.85
C LYS A 206 -12.30 -10.29 14.84
N LEU A 207 -11.19 -9.61 15.13
CA LEU A 207 -9.89 -10.26 15.25
C LEU A 207 -9.92 -11.34 16.34
N SER A 208 -9.50 -12.55 15.98
CA SER A 208 -9.39 -13.70 16.87
C SER A 208 -8.37 -14.70 16.33
N THR A 209 -7.81 -15.54 17.21
CA THR A 209 -6.94 -16.67 16.82
C THR A 209 -7.68 -17.72 16.00
N HIS A 210 -9.02 -17.73 16.01
CA HIS A 210 -9.82 -18.61 15.16
C HIS A 210 -9.60 -18.33 13.67
N LEU A 211 -9.29 -17.09 13.28
CA LEU A 211 -9.01 -16.75 11.88
C LEU A 211 -7.76 -17.48 11.37
N TYR A 212 -6.69 -17.52 12.18
CA TYR A 212 -5.49 -18.32 11.88
C TYR A 212 -5.81 -19.82 11.80
N ARG A 213 -6.52 -20.34 12.81
CA ARG A 213 -6.89 -21.76 12.84
C ARG A 213 -7.76 -22.18 11.66
N ALA A 214 -8.65 -21.31 11.18
CA ALA A 214 -9.46 -21.56 9.99
C ALA A 214 -8.59 -21.69 8.73
N LEU A 215 -7.58 -20.82 8.58
CA LEU A 215 -6.61 -20.90 7.48
C LEU A 215 -5.78 -22.20 7.56
N CYS A 216 -5.37 -22.64 8.75
CA CYS A 216 -4.68 -23.92 8.91
C CYS A 216 -5.59 -25.13 8.63
N LYS A 217 -6.90 -25.01 8.82
CA LYS A 217 -7.85 -26.07 8.43
C LYS A 217 -8.00 -26.17 6.92
N SER A 218 -7.97 -25.05 6.20
CA SER A 218 -7.99 -25.06 4.72
C SER A 218 -6.64 -25.46 4.11
N SER A 219 -5.53 -25.33 4.85
CA SER A 219 -4.20 -25.80 4.45
C SER A 219 -3.58 -26.67 5.57
N PRO A 220 -3.87 -27.98 5.61
CA PRO A 220 -3.58 -28.85 6.77
C PRO A 220 -2.12 -28.91 7.20
N ASN A 221 -1.18 -28.68 6.28
CA ASN A 221 0.26 -28.70 6.56
C ASN A 221 0.82 -27.34 7.02
N LEU A 222 0.02 -26.27 6.94
CA LEU A 222 0.50 -24.91 7.19
C LEU A 222 1.03 -24.73 8.61
N SER A 223 0.30 -25.19 9.63
CA SER A 223 0.75 -25.07 11.02
C SER A 223 2.06 -25.83 11.27
N LEU A 224 2.19 -27.05 10.72
CA LEU A 224 3.43 -27.83 10.85
C LEU A 224 4.63 -27.11 10.23
N ILE A 225 4.43 -26.50 9.06
CA ILE A 225 5.47 -25.73 8.37
C ILE A 225 5.83 -24.46 9.15
N LEU A 226 4.84 -23.71 9.64
CA LEU A 226 5.11 -22.45 10.35
C LEU A 226 5.76 -22.66 11.73
N LYS A 227 5.51 -23.82 12.38
CA LYS A 227 6.20 -24.22 13.61
C LYS A 227 7.65 -24.63 13.38
N SER A 228 7.97 -25.21 12.22
CA SER A 228 9.34 -25.64 11.93
C SER A 228 10.24 -24.48 11.47
N LEU A 229 9.65 -23.41 10.94
CA LEU A 229 10.35 -22.19 10.56
C LEU A 229 10.58 -21.30 11.78
N HIS A 230 11.83 -20.92 12.02
CA HIS A 230 12.22 -20.11 13.16
C HIS A 230 12.82 -18.78 12.70
N SER A 231 12.45 -17.71 13.41
CA SER A 231 13.16 -16.44 13.32
C SER A 231 14.58 -16.55 13.90
N PRO A 232 15.48 -15.59 13.63
CA PRO A 232 16.82 -15.57 14.22
C PRO A 232 16.83 -15.56 15.76
N LYS A 233 15.70 -15.23 16.39
CA LYS A 233 15.52 -15.22 17.85
C LYS A 233 15.01 -16.56 18.41
N GLY A 234 14.89 -17.59 17.58
CA GLY A 234 14.40 -18.92 17.99
C GLY A 234 12.88 -18.99 18.21
N ILE A 235 12.13 -17.95 17.83
CA ILE A 235 10.65 -17.94 17.89
C ILE A 235 10.12 -18.49 16.57
N SER A 236 9.19 -19.44 16.62
CA SER A 236 8.57 -19.99 15.42
C SER A 236 7.72 -18.93 14.70
N ILE A 237 7.54 -19.07 13.38
CA ILE A 237 6.69 -18.14 12.64
C ILE A 237 5.23 -18.24 13.09
N GLU A 238 4.75 -19.44 13.47
CA GLU A 238 3.42 -19.60 14.06
C GLU A 238 3.26 -18.77 15.35
N ASP A 239 4.23 -18.85 16.26
CA ASP A 239 4.17 -18.12 17.52
C ASP A 239 4.21 -16.61 17.28
N ALA A 240 5.05 -16.14 16.35
CA ALA A 240 5.10 -14.74 15.96
C ALA A 240 3.75 -14.21 15.43
N ILE A 241 3.04 -15.01 14.62
CA ILE A 241 1.70 -14.66 14.11
C ILE A 241 0.68 -14.61 15.25
N LEU A 242 0.69 -15.62 16.12
CA LEU A 242 -0.23 -15.70 17.26
C LEU A 242 -0.01 -14.54 18.24
N ASP A 243 1.24 -14.18 18.51
CA ASP A 243 1.62 -13.02 19.30
C ASP A 243 1.16 -11.71 18.65
N SER A 244 1.34 -11.56 17.34
CA SER A 244 0.85 -10.41 16.56
C SER A 244 -0.66 -10.26 16.69
N ILE A 245 -1.41 -11.37 16.61
CA ILE A 245 -2.88 -11.39 16.84
C ILE A 245 -3.20 -10.97 18.28
N ALA A 246 -2.55 -11.56 19.28
CA ALA A 246 -2.81 -11.29 20.69
C ALA A 246 -2.54 -9.82 21.05
N ASN A 247 -1.40 -9.27 20.61
CA ASN A 247 -1.00 -7.88 20.82
C ASN A 247 -2.01 -6.91 20.22
N LYS A 248 -2.49 -7.19 19.00
CA LYS A 248 -3.47 -6.34 18.32
C LYS A 248 -4.86 -6.42 18.98
N MET A 249 -5.27 -7.61 19.43
CA MET A 249 -6.50 -7.77 20.22
C MET A 249 -6.46 -6.98 21.53
N GLN A 250 -5.32 -6.96 22.24
CA GLN A 250 -5.16 -6.16 23.46
C GLN A 250 -5.23 -4.67 23.16
N LYS A 251 -4.57 -4.20 22.09
CA LYS A 251 -4.60 -2.80 21.65
C LYS A 251 -6.01 -2.31 21.35
N ASP A 252 -6.84 -3.15 20.70
CA ASP A 252 -8.22 -2.78 20.39
C ASP A 252 -9.13 -2.77 21.63
N LYS A 253 -8.90 -3.68 22.60
CA LYS A 253 -9.57 -3.63 23.91
C LYS A 253 -9.19 -2.37 24.70
N ALA A 254 -7.92 -1.96 24.66
CA ALA A 254 -7.45 -0.76 25.35
C ALA A 254 -8.08 0.53 24.78
N LYS A 255 -8.22 0.62 23.45
CA LYS A 255 -8.93 1.75 22.80
C LYS A 255 -10.39 1.87 23.24
N LEU A 256 -11.07 0.74 23.45
CA LEU A 256 -12.48 0.72 23.87
C LEU A 256 -12.66 1.17 25.33
N LYS A 257 -11.68 0.92 26.21
CA LYS A 257 -11.72 1.35 27.62
C LYS A 257 -11.38 2.84 27.82
N GLY A 258 -10.78 3.49 26.81
CA GLY A 258 -10.37 4.90 26.86
C GLY A 258 -11.43 5.92 26.39
N LYS A 259 -12.63 5.50 25.98
CA LYS A 259 -13.74 6.43 25.70
C LYS A 259 -14.38 6.85 27.03
N PRO A 260 -14.27 8.11 27.48
CA PRO A 260 -15.03 8.57 28.64
C PRO A 260 -16.51 8.40 28.30
N ARG A 261 -17.24 7.65 29.15
CA ARG A 261 -18.70 7.60 29.11
C ARG A 261 -19.18 9.04 29.25
N SER A 262 -19.70 9.61 28.16
CA SER A 262 -20.48 10.83 28.20
C SER A 262 -21.60 10.63 29.21
N VAL A 263 -21.44 11.29 30.37
CA VAL A 263 -22.45 11.38 31.41
C VAL A 263 -23.70 11.95 30.75
N LYS A 264 -24.76 11.14 30.66
CA LYS A 264 -26.07 11.62 30.24
C LYS A 264 -26.47 12.74 31.22
N PRO A 265 -26.75 13.97 30.77
CA PRO A 265 -27.27 14.99 31.67
C PRO A 265 -28.65 14.53 32.15
N LYS A 266 -28.80 14.38 33.47
CA LYS A 266 -30.09 14.23 34.13
C LYS A 266 -30.89 15.49 33.83
N ILE A 267 -31.92 15.38 33.01
CA ILE A 267 -32.97 16.40 32.92
C ILE A 267 -33.72 16.36 34.26
N HIS A 268 -33.54 17.41 35.07
CA HIS A 268 -34.34 17.64 36.26
C HIS A 268 -35.78 17.95 35.82
N GLN A 269 -36.66 16.99 36.01
CA GLN A 269 -38.10 17.18 35.91
C GLN A 269 -38.54 17.94 37.17
N PHE A 270 -38.85 19.23 37.02
CA PHE A 270 -39.60 19.99 38.01
C PHE A 270 -40.98 19.35 38.16
N ARG A 271 -41.34 18.94 39.38
CA ARG A 271 -42.69 18.51 39.74
C ARG A 271 -43.11 19.27 40.98
N GLU A 272 -44.04 20.20 40.80
CA GLU A 272 -44.77 20.85 41.90
C GLU A 272 -45.81 19.91 42.53
N PRO A 273 -46.24 20.18 43.77
CA PRO A 273 -46.87 19.19 44.65
C PRO A 273 -48.40 19.33 44.76
N LEU A 274 -48.99 18.31 45.41
CA LEU A 274 -50.33 18.22 46.02
C LEU A 274 -51.50 17.76 45.12
N LEU A 275 -51.98 16.53 45.34
CA LEU A 275 -53.16 16.25 46.19
C LEU A 275 -53.47 14.73 46.28
N HIS A 276 -53.92 14.36 47.47
CA HIS A 276 -54.51 13.11 47.98
C HIS A 276 -55.28 12.19 47.00
N ASN A 277 -55.05 10.86 47.05
CA ASN A 277 -55.92 9.87 47.71
C ASN A 277 -55.55 8.39 47.41
N SER A 278 -55.67 7.55 48.46
CA SER A 278 -55.92 6.08 48.58
C SER A 278 -55.50 5.14 47.43
N SER A 279 -54.86 3.98 47.64
CA SER A 279 -55.13 2.91 48.62
C SER A 279 -54.00 1.85 48.56
N GLU A 280 -53.73 1.19 49.69
CA GLU A 280 -53.44 -0.26 49.91
C GLU A 280 -52.56 -1.04 48.87
N ASP A 281 -51.57 -1.88 49.19
CA ASP A 281 -51.25 -2.61 50.42
C ASP A 281 -49.93 -3.43 50.26
N TYR A 282 -49.32 -3.81 51.39
CA TYR A 282 -48.32 -4.89 51.65
C TYR A 282 -47.02 -4.99 50.80
N SER A 283 -45.81 -5.29 51.31
CA SER A 283 -45.26 -5.55 52.64
C SER A 283 -43.72 -5.74 52.55
N LYS A 284 -42.98 -5.25 53.57
CA LYS A 284 -41.90 -5.94 54.36
C LYS A 284 -40.80 -6.74 53.64
N THR A 285 -39.50 -6.71 53.99
CA THR A 285 -38.70 -6.09 55.06
C THR A 285 -37.21 -6.16 54.66
N GLU A 286 -36.44 -5.22 55.19
CA GLU A 286 -34.98 -5.11 55.23
C GLU A 286 -34.25 -6.31 55.90
N ALA A 287 -32.96 -6.49 55.59
CA ALA A 287 -31.89 -6.35 56.59
C ALA A 287 -30.47 -6.45 55.98
N THR A 288 -29.81 -5.30 56.01
CA THR A 288 -28.38 -4.94 56.09
C THR A 288 -27.46 -5.95 56.81
N PHE A 289 -26.20 -6.14 56.38
CA PHE A 289 -24.98 -5.55 57.01
C PHE A 289 -23.65 -6.10 56.42
N ASN A 290 -22.62 -5.24 56.54
CA ASN A 290 -21.25 -5.28 56.00
C ASN A 290 -20.31 -6.34 56.61
N GLN A 291 -19.25 -6.74 55.90
CA GLN A 291 -17.87 -6.55 56.39
C GLN A 291 -16.76 -6.77 55.33
N ARG A 292 -15.65 -6.07 55.58
CA ARG A 292 -14.42 -5.87 54.79
C ARG A 292 -13.28 -6.60 55.52
N ASN A 293 -12.23 -7.00 54.79
CA ASN A 293 -10.78 -7.05 55.14
C ASN A 293 -10.10 -8.16 54.30
N SER A 294 -9.21 -7.83 53.35
CA SER A 294 -7.74 -7.65 53.50
C SER A 294 -6.99 -8.88 54.00
N THR A 295 -6.17 -9.47 53.13
CA THR A 295 -4.79 -9.87 53.49
C THR A 295 -3.88 -9.88 52.26
N ASP A 296 -2.66 -9.45 52.53
CA ASP A 296 -1.55 -9.08 51.65
C ASP A 296 -0.39 -10.04 51.98
N VAL A 297 0.35 -10.54 50.98
CA VAL A 297 1.63 -11.25 51.19
C VAL A 297 2.56 -11.01 49.97
N ARG A 298 3.55 -10.11 50.16
CA ARG A 298 5.02 -10.28 50.01
C ARG A 298 5.53 -11.31 48.96
N HIS A 299 6.57 -11.09 48.14
CA HIS A 299 7.93 -10.62 48.46
C HIS A 299 8.81 -10.48 47.18
N LEU A 300 9.74 -9.51 47.19
CA LEU A 300 11.18 -9.53 46.76
C LEU A 300 11.59 -10.16 45.40
N ASN A 301 12.11 -9.39 44.43
CA ASN A 301 13.51 -8.93 44.22
C ASN A 301 14.46 -9.94 43.53
N ASN A 302 14.95 -9.59 42.33
CA ASN A 302 16.35 -9.25 42.03
C ASN A 302 16.71 -9.51 40.56
N GLU A 303 16.78 -8.42 39.80
CA GLU A 303 17.50 -8.32 38.54
C GLU A 303 19.01 -8.28 38.82
N THR A 304 19.80 -9.03 38.05
CA THR A 304 21.24 -8.82 37.97
C THR A 304 21.56 -8.45 36.52
N MET A 305 22.00 -7.22 36.32
CA MET A 305 22.54 -6.71 35.06
C MET A 305 23.86 -7.40 34.72
N SER A 306 24.01 -7.81 33.46
CA SER A 306 25.31 -8.03 32.83
C SER A 306 25.42 -7.14 31.59
N HIS A 307 26.47 -6.33 31.58
CA HIS A 307 26.81 -5.33 30.58
C HIS A 307 27.88 -5.88 29.63
N LYS A 308 27.63 -5.90 28.31
CA LYS A 308 28.56 -5.72 27.15
C LYS A 308 27.97 -6.42 25.91
N THR A 309 28.10 -5.98 24.65
CA THR A 309 28.75 -4.84 23.98
C THR A 309 27.93 -4.60 22.70
N LYS A 310 27.53 -3.36 22.40
CA LYS A 310 26.83 -3.03 21.15
C LYS A 310 27.86 -2.73 20.06
N ASN A 311 27.83 -3.49 18.98
CA ASN A 311 28.34 -3.04 17.69
C ASN A 311 27.13 -2.61 16.85
N ASP A 312 27.04 -1.31 16.63
CA ASP A 312 26.04 -0.63 15.83
C ASP A 312 26.35 -0.79 14.35
N ILE A 313 25.63 -1.66 13.64
CA ILE A 313 25.31 -1.50 12.21
C ILE A 313 23.89 -2.06 11.97
N SER A 314 22.88 -1.40 12.52
CA SER A 314 21.47 -1.62 12.17
C SER A 314 20.64 -0.34 12.37
N LEU A 315 21.16 0.77 11.87
CA LEU A 315 20.45 2.03 11.79
C LEU A 315 20.20 2.29 10.31
N LEU A 316 18.98 1.97 9.82
CA LEU A 316 18.26 2.68 8.75
C LEU A 316 16.96 1.95 8.32
N ALA A 317 16.08 1.61 9.27
CA ALA A 317 14.62 1.57 9.06
C ALA A 317 13.94 0.94 10.27
N GLY A 318 13.44 1.76 11.20
CA GLY A 318 12.55 1.18 12.24
C GLY A 318 12.18 2.04 13.44
N SER A 319 12.85 3.17 13.71
CA SER A 319 12.67 3.84 15.01
C SER A 319 12.39 5.34 14.98
N PHE A 320 12.11 5.95 13.82
CA PHE A 320 11.92 7.42 13.78
C PHE A 320 10.56 7.88 14.33
N TRP A 321 9.46 7.18 14.04
CA TRP A 321 8.12 7.61 14.44
C TRP A 321 7.81 7.48 15.94
N PRO A 322 8.22 6.41 16.64
CA PRO A 322 8.02 6.32 18.09
C PRO A 322 8.86 7.35 18.86
N THR A 323 10.09 7.57 18.41
CA THR A 323 11.06 8.48 19.05
C THR A 323 10.71 9.95 18.80
N LEU A 324 10.23 10.30 17.60
CA LEU A 324 9.76 11.65 17.28
C LEU A 324 8.47 11.99 18.02
N LYS A 325 7.54 11.03 18.18
CA LYS A 325 6.30 11.25 18.94
C LYS A 325 6.55 11.42 20.44
N TYR A 326 7.53 10.70 20.98
CA TYR A 326 7.98 10.87 22.37
C TYR A 326 8.72 12.21 22.58
N HIS A 327 9.55 12.63 21.62
CA HIS A 327 10.24 13.92 21.69
C HIS A 327 9.33 15.14 21.47
N LEU A 328 8.37 15.08 20.52
CA LEU A 328 7.45 16.19 20.29
C LEU A 328 6.52 16.40 21.49
N THR A 329 5.96 15.32 22.04
CA THR A 329 4.99 15.44 23.15
C THR A 329 5.65 15.88 24.46
N LYS A 330 6.91 15.51 24.71
CA LYS A 330 7.61 15.90 25.95
C LYS A 330 8.25 17.29 25.88
N LYS A 331 8.63 17.78 24.70
CA LYS A 331 9.34 19.08 24.52
C LYS A 331 8.41 20.25 24.18
N LEU A 332 7.23 20.01 23.60
CA LEU A 332 6.23 21.06 23.33
C LEU A 332 5.31 21.41 24.52
N LEU A 333 5.36 20.64 25.61
CA LEU A 333 4.59 20.90 26.84
C LEU A 333 5.32 21.79 27.85
N ASN A 334 6.44 22.41 27.47
CA ASN A 334 7.04 23.46 28.28
C ASN A 334 6.37 24.82 27.96
N LYS A 335 6.34 25.76 28.91
CA LYS A 335 5.57 27.03 28.85
C LYS A 335 5.77 27.84 27.55
N ASN A 336 6.90 27.67 26.86
CA ASN A 336 7.20 28.36 25.60
C ASN A 336 6.65 27.66 24.34
N GLY A 337 6.36 26.35 24.39
CA GLY A 337 5.81 25.59 23.26
C GLY A 337 4.35 25.92 22.95
N LEU A 338 3.58 26.25 23.99
CA LEU A 338 2.20 26.74 23.86
C LEU A 338 2.14 28.10 23.15
N LEU A 339 3.10 28.98 23.41
CA LEU A 339 3.21 30.29 22.75
C LEU A 339 3.56 30.16 21.27
N PHE A 340 4.48 29.25 20.91
CA PHE A 340 4.79 28.99 19.50
C PHE A 340 3.60 28.38 18.76
N LEU A 341 2.86 27.46 19.38
CA LEU A 341 1.65 26.90 18.78
C LEU A 341 0.56 27.96 18.61
N GLY A 342 0.40 28.85 19.60
CA GLY A 342 -0.50 30.00 19.53
C GLY A 342 -0.12 30.98 18.42
N LEU A 343 1.17 31.32 18.28
CA LEU A 343 1.67 32.20 17.23
C LEU A 343 1.48 31.60 15.83
N LEU A 344 1.72 30.29 15.68
CA LEU A 344 1.50 29.57 14.42
C LEU A 344 0.01 29.58 14.01
N LEU A 345 -0.88 29.36 14.97
CA LEU A 345 -2.33 29.44 14.78
C LEU A 345 -2.76 30.87 14.38
N LEU A 346 -2.19 31.89 15.02
CA LEU A 346 -2.49 33.30 14.74
C LEU A 346 -2.02 33.70 13.32
N ILE A 347 -0.85 33.21 12.89
CA ILE A 347 -0.34 33.40 11.52
C ILE A 347 -1.25 32.68 10.51
N CYS A 348 -1.67 31.44 10.79
CA CYS A 348 -2.58 30.69 9.92
C CYS A 348 -3.94 31.39 9.77
N VAL A 349 -4.54 31.87 10.87
CA VAL A 349 -5.83 32.59 10.84
C VAL A 349 -5.69 33.93 10.11
N LYS A 350 -4.60 34.67 10.31
CA LYS A 350 -4.36 35.96 9.65
C LYS A 350 -4.13 35.79 8.13
N LYS A 351 -3.44 34.73 7.70
CA LYS A 351 -3.22 34.42 6.27
C LYS A 351 -4.46 33.85 5.59
N TYR A 352 -5.27 33.07 6.31
CA TYR A 352 -6.54 32.51 5.80
C TYR A 352 -7.54 33.60 5.41
N ARG A 353 -7.63 34.69 6.20
CA ARG A 353 -8.50 35.84 5.89
C ARG A 353 -8.06 36.58 4.61
N SER A 354 -6.75 36.66 4.36
CA SER A 354 -6.20 37.26 3.13
C SER A 354 -6.41 36.38 1.89
N LEU A 355 -6.36 35.05 2.05
CA LEU A 355 -6.63 34.10 0.96
C LEU A 355 -8.11 34.08 0.57
N MET A 356 -9.02 34.22 1.54
CA MET A 356 -10.46 34.25 1.28
C MET A 356 -10.90 35.49 0.45
N ALA A 357 -10.14 36.58 0.51
CA ALA A 357 -10.39 37.77 -0.32
C ALA A 357 -10.04 37.54 -1.80
N PHE A 358 -9.00 36.76 -2.09
CA PHE A 358 -8.62 36.39 -3.46
C PHE A 358 -9.67 35.49 -4.14
N PHE A 359 -10.28 34.57 -3.40
CA PHE A 359 -11.30 33.66 -3.95
C PHE A 359 -12.67 34.31 -4.21
N ARG A 360 -12.91 35.54 -3.72
CA ARG A 360 -14.18 36.25 -3.96
C ARG A 360 -14.34 36.82 -5.38
N HIS A 361 -13.25 36.99 -6.12
CA HIS A 361 -13.26 37.57 -7.48
C HIS A 361 -13.09 36.54 -8.62
N VAL A 362 -12.82 35.27 -8.28
CA VAL A 362 -12.66 34.18 -9.27
C VAL A 362 -13.98 33.82 -10.01
N PRO A 363 -15.17 33.83 -9.38
CA PRO A 363 -16.40 33.44 -10.07
C PRO A 363 -16.84 34.42 -11.18
N SER A 364 -16.50 35.71 -11.06
CA SER A 364 -16.90 36.71 -12.07
C SER A 364 -16.02 36.69 -13.31
N ALA A 365 -14.73 36.37 -13.17
CA ALA A 365 -13.80 36.24 -14.30
C ALA A 365 -14.07 34.97 -15.14
N PHE A 366 -14.55 33.91 -14.51
CA PHE A 366 -14.93 32.68 -15.22
C PHE A 366 -16.16 32.87 -16.12
N ARG A 367 -17.11 33.73 -15.74
CA ARG A 367 -18.32 34.00 -16.57
C ARG A 367 -18.01 34.79 -17.84
N THR A 368 -17.00 35.65 -17.84
CA THR A 368 -16.60 36.42 -19.03
C THR A 368 -15.74 35.62 -20.00
N VAL A 369 -14.93 34.68 -19.50
CA VAL A 369 -14.00 33.90 -20.36
C VAL A 369 -14.66 32.64 -20.94
N TYR A 370 -15.66 32.07 -20.26
CA TYR A 370 -16.37 30.87 -20.70
C TYR A 370 -16.93 30.93 -22.15
N PRO A 371 -17.63 32.00 -22.60
CA PRO A 371 -18.16 32.03 -23.96
C PRO A 371 -17.06 32.06 -25.04
N HIS A 372 -15.89 32.65 -24.75
CA HIS A 372 -14.77 32.69 -25.69
C HIS A 372 -14.07 31.34 -25.82
N VAL A 373 -13.96 30.59 -24.73
CA VAL A 373 -13.40 29.22 -24.74
C VAL A 373 -14.32 28.25 -25.47
N VAL A 374 -15.64 28.37 -25.30
CA VAL A 374 -16.63 27.58 -26.05
C VAL A 374 -16.62 27.93 -27.55
N GLY A 375 -16.39 29.20 -27.91
CA GLY A 375 -16.20 29.63 -29.30
C GLY A 375 -14.97 29.03 -29.96
N LEU A 376 -13.83 29.01 -29.25
CA LEU A 376 -12.59 28.38 -29.71
C LEU A 376 -12.72 26.86 -29.86
N LEU A 377 -13.40 26.19 -28.93
CA LEU A 377 -13.67 24.75 -29.01
C LEU A 377 -14.58 24.40 -30.19
N LYS A 378 -15.56 25.24 -30.52
CA LYS A 378 -16.41 25.05 -31.72
C LYS A 378 -15.64 25.26 -33.03
N LEU A 379 -14.69 26.20 -33.06
CA LEU A 379 -13.82 26.42 -34.21
C LEU A 379 -12.84 25.25 -34.41
N LEU A 380 -12.30 24.70 -33.33
CA LEU A 380 -11.42 23.53 -33.37
C LEU A 380 -12.17 22.23 -33.71
N ALA A 381 -13.46 22.13 -33.42
CA ALA A 381 -14.31 21.00 -33.81
C ALA A 381 -14.90 21.12 -35.23
N SER A 382 -14.65 22.25 -35.92
CA SER A 382 -15.08 22.53 -37.29
C SER A 382 -13.93 22.44 -38.31
N ILE A 383 -12.74 22.06 -37.85
CA ILE A 383 -11.59 21.60 -38.63
C ILE A 383 -11.51 20.10 -38.44
#